data_AF-A0A957S2P3-F1
#
_entry.id   AF-A0A957S2P3-F1
#
_cell.length_a   1.000
_cell.length_b   1.000
_cell.length_c   1.000
_cell.angle_alpha   90.00
_cell.angle_beta   90.00
_cell.angle_gamma   90.00
#
_symmetry.space_group_name_H-M   'P 1'
#
loop_
_entity.id
_entity.type
_entity.pdbx_description
1 polymer ?
#
loop_
_entity_poly.entity_id
_entity_poly.type
_entity_poly.pdbx_seq_one_letter_code
_entity_poly.pdbx_strand_id
1 'polypeptide(L)'
;MATIATTPPSTAVPSGTPTSTRRRRFHYSDNVYFLDGHVVIGILLLLLYLIVAVSLDAAGYVGNMTLLVWTTLGAFVLGLLMSFSRFDGFFALSHSLFTGLAWILFLMTNIVSSDEIAPFISNGIPPLQAKAYFVLLQWLNWVESAVNQTANADNYVFIFEIAFLIWWLTFLGVWAVFRYGYTWRAIVPAGVVLVINTYYAPESVLAFLVVFSLVALVLLVRTNLAERQLRWREQHIYFSPDITLDFMRNALIYSVIVLAIAW
;
A
#
# COMPACT_ATOMS: atom_id res chain seq x y z
N MET A 1 -90.37 -23.65 19.07
CA MET A 1 -89.24 -24.14 18.25
C MET A 1 -88.31 -22.97 18.02
N ALA A 2 -87.22 -22.90 18.80
CA ALA A 2 -86.26 -21.80 18.78
C ALA A 2 -85.02 -22.21 17.98
N THR A 3 -84.60 -21.33 17.08
CA THR A 3 -83.53 -21.48 16.11
C THR A 3 -82.15 -21.43 16.78
N ILE A 4 -81.34 -22.48 16.61
CA ILE A 4 -79.94 -22.54 17.07
C ILE A 4 -79.04 -21.94 15.98
N ALA A 5 -78.29 -20.90 16.33
CA ALA A 5 -77.29 -20.27 15.49
C ALA A 5 -76.00 -21.10 15.48
N THR A 6 -75.52 -21.46 14.29
CA THR A 6 -74.20 -22.08 14.07
C THR A 6 -73.20 -21.00 13.66
N THR A 7 -72.13 -20.84 14.45
CA THR A 7 -70.98 -19.98 14.13
C THR A 7 -70.05 -20.67 13.12
N PRO A 8 -69.45 -19.96 12.15
CA PRO A 8 -68.46 -20.53 11.24
C PRO A 8 -67.06 -20.62 11.88
N PRO A 9 -66.18 -21.53 11.40
CA PRO A 9 -64.86 -21.74 11.98
C PRO A 9 -63.87 -20.63 11.61
N SER A 10 -63.08 -20.22 12.59
CA SER A 10 -61.94 -19.29 12.46
C SER A 10 -60.86 -19.85 11.53
N THR A 11 -60.61 -19.17 10.41
CA THR A 11 -59.48 -19.44 9.52
C THR A 11 -58.21 -18.87 10.16
N ALA A 12 -57.37 -19.74 10.70
CA ALA A 12 -56.04 -19.39 11.17
C ALA A 12 -55.17 -18.89 10.00
N VAL A 13 -54.70 -17.65 10.09
CA VAL A 13 -53.70 -17.07 9.19
C VAL A 13 -52.36 -17.75 9.48
N PRO A 14 -51.68 -18.36 8.49
CA PRO A 14 -50.34 -18.89 8.71
C PRO A 14 -49.37 -17.73 8.90
N SER A 15 -48.71 -17.71 10.05
CA SER A 15 -47.62 -16.78 10.36
C SER A 15 -46.47 -17.00 9.38
N GLY A 16 -46.30 -16.05 8.45
CA GLY A 16 -45.12 -15.97 7.60
C GLY A 16 -43.88 -15.91 8.48
N THR A 17 -43.04 -16.94 8.40
CA THR A 17 -41.71 -16.93 8.97
C THR A 17 -40.91 -15.82 8.31
N PRO A 18 -40.21 -14.95 9.07
CA PRO A 18 -39.33 -13.96 8.46
C PRO A 18 -38.24 -14.72 7.73
N THR A 19 -38.20 -14.59 6.41
CA THR A 19 -37.10 -15.06 5.57
C THR A 19 -35.81 -14.51 6.15
N SER A 20 -35.05 -15.38 6.83
CA SER A 20 -33.70 -15.04 7.24
C SER A 20 -32.94 -14.63 5.98
N THR A 21 -32.64 -13.34 5.86
CA THR A 21 -31.68 -12.84 4.88
C THR A 21 -30.35 -13.48 5.25
N ARG A 22 -30.07 -14.62 4.62
CA ARG A 22 -28.79 -15.32 4.72
C ARG A 22 -27.74 -14.31 4.26
N ARG A 23 -27.14 -13.58 5.20
CA ARG A 23 -25.97 -12.74 4.97
C ARG A 23 -24.99 -13.64 4.22
N ARG A 24 -24.83 -13.41 2.92
CA ARG A 24 -23.77 -14.06 2.14
C ARG A 24 -22.50 -13.80 2.94
N ARG A 25 -21.89 -14.85 3.47
CA ARG A 25 -20.53 -14.76 4.00
C ARG A 25 -19.70 -14.33 2.80
N PHE A 26 -19.22 -13.10 2.81
CA PHE A 26 -18.24 -12.61 1.85
C PHE A 26 -17.08 -13.61 1.88
N HIS A 27 -16.94 -14.43 0.84
CA HIS A 27 -15.77 -15.26 0.70
C HIS A 27 -14.65 -14.38 0.14
N TYR A 28 -13.45 -14.47 0.72
CA TYR A 28 -12.28 -13.72 0.23
C TYR A 28 -11.98 -13.96 -1.26
N SER A 29 -12.43 -15.09 -1.80
CA SER A 29 -12.38 -15.45 -3.22
C SER A 29 -13.31 -14.65 -4.12
N ASP A 30 -14.29 -13.92 -3.56
CA ASP A 30 -15.25 -13.10 -4.30
C ASP A 30 -14.75 -11.67 -4.53
N ASN A 31 -13.53 -11.34 -4.09
CA ASN A 31 -12.98 -10.00 -4.28
C ASN A 31 -12.74 -9.74 -5.78
N VAL A 32 -13.22 -8.58 -6.23
CA VAL A 32 -13.29 -8.09 -7.62
C VAL A 32 -12.02 -8.31 -8.46
N TYR A 33 -10.86 -8.33 -7.81
CA TYR A 33 -9.53 -8.38 -8.42
C TYR A 33 -9.04 -9.79 -8.80
N PHE A 34 -9.73 -10.84 -8.32
CA PHE A 34 -9.21 -12.22 -8.40
C PHE A 34 -9.41 -12.90 -9.76
N LEU A 35 -10.28 -12.39 -10.63
CA LEU A 35 -10.62 -13.06 -11.91
C LEU A 35 -9.93 -12.44 -13.14
N ASP A 36 -9.61 -11.14 -13.13
CA ASP A 36 -9.00 -10.45 -14.28
C ASP A 36 -8.08 -9.29 -13.86
N GLY A 37 -6.84 -9.26 -14.35
CA GLY A 37 -5.99 -8.06 -14.31
C GLY A 37 -5.16 -7.78 -13.05
N HIS A 38 -5.13 -8.69 -12.07
CA HIS A 38 -4.34 -8.51 -10.84
C HIS A 38 -2.84 -8.32 -11.11
N VAL A 39 -2.27 -8.99 -12.12
CA VAL A 39 -0.86 -8.82 -12.51
C VAL A 39 -0.59 -7.39 -12.97
N VAL A 40 -1.43 -6.85 -13.85
CA VAL A 40 -1.28 -5.48 -14.35
C VAL A 40 -1.43 -4.47 -13.22
N ILE A 41 -2.42 -4.66 -12.35
CA ILE A 41 -2.64 -3.80 -11.17
C ILE A 41 -1.43 -3.88 -10.23
N GLY A 42 -0.90 -5.08 -10.00
CA GLY A 42 0.30 -5.29 -9.20
C GLY A 42 1.53 -4.61 -9.78
N ILE A 43 1.75 -4.71 -11.09
CA ILE A 43 2.86 -4.04 -11.79
C ILE A 43 2.72 -2.52 -11.69
N LEU A 44 1.53 -1.96 -11.97
CA LEU A 44 1.28 -0.53 -11.88
C LEU A 44 1.45 -0.02 -10.44
N LEU A 45 1.01 -0.78 -9.45
CA LEU A 45 1.14 -0.42 -8.04
C LEU A 45 2.59 -0.50 -7.56
N LEU A 46 3.33 -1.53 -7.98
CA LEU A 46 4.76 -1.63 -7.72
C LEU A 46 5.51 -0.46 -8.34
N LEU A 47 5.25 -0.16 -9.62
CA LEU A 47 5.83 0.98 -10.33
C LEU A 47 5.52 2.29 -9.60
N LEU A 48 4.27 2.48 -9.15
CA LEU A 48 3.84 3.65 -8.40
C LEU A 48 4.67 3.88 -7.13
N TYR A 49 4.91 2.84 -6.32
CA TYR A 49 5.72 2.96 -5.11
C TYR A 49 7.23 3.02 -5.38
N LEU A 50 7.72 2.39 -6.45
CA LEU A 50 9.12 2.53 -6.88
C LEU A 50 9.42 3.95 -7.35
N ILE A 51 8.49 4.62 -8.02
CA ILE A 51 8.64 6.03 -8.39
C ILE A 51 8.81 6.90 -7.14
N VAL A 52 8.03 6.65 -6.08
CA VAL A 52 8.18 7.36 -4.81
C VAL A 52 9.55 7.09 -4.18
N ALA A 53 9.99 5.83 -4.16
CA ALA A 53 11.29 5.44 -3.60
C ALA A 53 12.46 6.11 -4.32
N VAL A 54 12.47 6.02 -5.65
CA VAL A 54 13.53 6.60 -6.49
C VAL A 54 13.48 8.14 -6.44
N SER A 55 12.29 8.74 -6.34
CA SER A 55 12.17 10.19 -6.16
C SER A 55 12.75 10.67 -4.83
N LEU A 56 12.61 9.90 -3.75
CA LEU A 56 13.19 10.25 -2.45
C LEU A 56 14.71 10.07 -2.43
N ASP A 57 15.23 9.04 -3.12
CA ASP A 57 16.67 8.83 -3.33
C ASP A 57 17.29 9.96 -4.17
N ALA A 58 16.64 10.32 -5.28
CA ALA A 58 17.09 11.37 -6.20
C ALA A 58 16.85 12.81 -5.69
N ALA A 59 16.23 12.99 -4.51
CA ALA A 59 15.95 14.31 -3.97
C ALA A 59 17.21 15.06 -3.49
N GLY A 60 18.31 14.35 -3.23
CA GLY A 60 19.56 14.95 -2.77
C GLY A 60 19.60 15.25 -1.26
N TYR A 61 18.70 14.68 -0.45
CA TYR A 61 18.75 14.85 1.02
C TYR A 61 20.01 14.23 1.64
N VAL A 62 20.35 13.01 1.21
CA VAL A 62 21.51 12.24 1.66
C VAL A 62 22.13 11.58 0.44
N GLY A 63 23.45 11.37 0.44
CA GLY A 63 24.20 10.99 -0.77
C GLY A 63 23.74 9.71 -1.47
N ASN A 64 23.24 8.69 -0.74
CA ASN A 64 22.66 7.49 -1.35
C ASN A 64 21.65 6.84 -0.39
N MET A 65 20.43 6.63 -0.89
CA MET A 65 19.32 5.96 -0.20
C MET A 65 18.75 4.83 -1.06
N THR A 66 19.58 4.14 -1.85
CA THR A 66 19.19 3.01 -2.69
C THR A 66 18.49 1.88 -1.90
N LEU A 67 18.69 1.82 -0.57
CA LEU A 67 17.94 0.91 0.30
C LEU A 67 16.41 1.11 0.21
N LEU A 68 15.91 2.30 -0.13
CA LEU A 68 14.48 2.58 -0.26
C LEU A 68 13.83 1.68 -1.32
N VAL A 69 14.54 1.39 -2.42
CA VAL A 69 14.07 0.45 -3.46
C VAL A 69 13.87 -0.94 -2.88
N TRP A 70 14.84 -1.44 -2.11
CA TRP A 70 14.76 -2.76 -1.46
C TRP A 70 13.71 -2.81 -0.35
N THR A 71 13.52 -1.70 0.37
CA THR A 71 12.45 -1.54 1.35
C THR A 71 11.07 -1.60 0.68
N THR A 72 10.89 -0.90 -0.45
CA THR A 72 9.66 -0.94 -1.25
C THR A 72 9.38 -2.35 -1.77
N LEU A 73 10.39 -3.05 -2.30
CA LEU A 73 10.22 -4.42 -2.79
C LEU A 73 9.82 -5.38 -1.66
N GLY A 74 10.48 -5.31 -0.50
CA GLY A 74 10.14 -6.12 0.68
C GLY A 74 8.73 -5.86 1.18
N ALA A 75 8.36 -4.58 1.33
CA ALA A 75 7.03 -4.15 1.76
C ALA A 75 5.94 -4.58 0.76
N PHE A 76 6.23 -4.51 -0.54
CA PHE A 76 5.31 -4.91 -1.60
C PHE A 76 5.04 -6.41 -1.57
N VAL A 77 6.09 -7.23 -1.48
CA VAL A 77 5.97 -8.69 -1.38
C VAL A 77 5.19 -9.08 -0.13
N LEU A 78 5.53 -8.51 1.03
CA LEU A 78 4.81 -8.78 2.27
C LEU A 78 3.35 -8.32 2.20
N GLY A 79 3.11 -7.14 1.63
CA GLY A 79 1.77 -6.60 1.40
C GLY A 79 0.91 -7.53 0.54
N LEU A 80 1.49 -8.12 -0.52
CA LEU A 80 0.80 -9.09 -1.36
C LEU A 80 0.49 -10.37 -0.57
N LEU A 81 1.49 -10.95 0.11
CA LEU A 81 1.30 -12.15 0.93
C LEU A 81 0.20 -11.96 1.98
N MET A 82 0.20 -10.82 2.66
CA MET A 82 -0.82 -10.49 3.66
C MET A 82 -2.18 -10.18 3.05
N SER A 83 -2.24 -9.66 1.82
CA SER A 83 -3.51 -9.44 1.12
C SER A 83 -4.19 -10.75 0.74
N PHE A 84 -3.42 -11.78 0.40
CA PHE A 84 -3.94 -13.11 0.04
C PHE A 84 -4.08 -14.06 1.23
N SER A 85 -3.59 -13.69 2.41
CA SER A 85 -3.69 -14.52 3.61
C SER A 85 -5.03 -14.37 4.34
N ARG A 86 -5.44 -15.43 5.03
CA ARG A 86 -6.60 -15.49 5.93
C ARG A 86 -6.43 -14.72 7.25
N PHE A 87 -5.25 -14.17 7.52
CA PHE A 87 -4.98 -13.44 8.77
C PHE A 87 -5.86 -12.20 8.91
N ASP A 88 -6.20 -11.83 10.13
CA ASP A 88 -6.96 -10.63 10.42
C ASP A 88 -6.10 -9.36 10.28
N GLY A 89 -6.75 -8.19 10.31
CA GLY A 89 -6.07 -6.92 10.12
C GLY A 89 -5.05 -6.60 11.21
N PHE A 90 -5.32 -6.96 12.46
CA PHE A 90 -4.40 -6.67 13.57
C PHE A 90 -3.10 -7.49 13.44
N PHE A 91 -3.22 -8.78 13.12
CA PHE A 91 -2.04 -9.61 12.86
C PHE A 91 -1.24 -9.11 11.66
N ALA A 92 -1.90 -8.77 10.55
CA ALA A 92 -1.21 -8.27 9.36
C ALA A 92 -0.41 -6.97 9.65
N LEU A 93 -1.02 -6.03 10.37
CA LEU A 93 -0.37 -4.78 10.77
C LEU A 93 0.81 -5.02 11.73
N SER A 94 0.59 -5.81 12.78
CA SER A 94 1.62 -6.11 13.78
C SER A 94 2.80 -6.86 13.14
N HIS A 95 2.51 -7.83 12.27
CA HIS A 95 3.55 -8.57 11.56
C HIS A 95 4.33 -7.69 10.60
N SER A 96 3.66 -6.79 9.88
CA SER A 96 4.32 -5.80 9.02
C SER A 96 5.24 -4.86 9.80
N LEU A 97 4.84 -4.46 11.02
CA LEU A 97 5.69 -3.65 11.88
C LEU A 97 7.01 -4.36 12.22
N PHE A 98 6.94 -5.59 12.75
CA PHE A 98 8.14 -6.31 13.18
C PHE A 98 9.03 -6.75 12.02
N THR A 99 8.43 -7.25 10.94
CA THR A 99 9.18 -7.66 9.75
C THR A 99 9.78 -6.47 9.02
N GLY A 100 9.06 -5.35 8.94
CA GLY A 100 9.56 -4.10 8.37
C GLY A 100 10.71 -3.53 9.16
N LEU A 101 10.58 -3.46 10.49
CA LEU A 101 11.66 -3.00 11.35
C LEU A 101 12.91 -3.87 11.19
N ALA A 102 12.76 -5.20 11.22
CA ALA A 102 13.87 -6.12 11.03
C ALA A 102 14.50 -5.98 9.63
N TRP A 103 13.69 -5.85 8.58
CA TRP A 103 14.14 -5.70 7.20
C TRP A 103 14.91 -4.39 6.98
N ILE A 104 14.37 -3.26 7.46
CA ILE A 104 15.00 -1.94 7.34
C ILE A 104 16.32 -1.92 8.11
N LEU A 105 16.33 -2.37 9.36
CA LEU A 105 17.56 -2.43 10.16
C LEU A 105 18.62 -3.32 9.51
N PHE A 106 18.22 -4.45 8.93
CA PHE A 106 19.11 -5.32 8.17
C PHE A 106 19.67 -4.60 6.93
N LEU A 107 18.84 -3.92 6.14
CA LEU A 107 19.30 -3.16 4.98
C LEU A 107 20.26 -2.03 5.36
N MET A 108 20.01 -1.35 6.49
CA MET A 108 20.86 -0.29 6.99
C MET A 108 22.26 -0.77 7.39
N THR A 109 22.46 -2.05 7.70
CA THR A 109 23.82 -2.58 7.92
C THR A 109 24.72 -2.42 6.69
N ASN A 110 24.18 -2.28 5.48
CA ASN A 110 24.96 -2.10 4.26
C ASN A 110 25.48 -0.66 4.09
N ILE A 111 24.87 0.33 4.75
CA ILE A 111 25.28 1.74 4.63
C ILE A 111 26.23 2.19 5.74
N VAL A 112 26.26 1.49 6.88
CA VAL A 112 27.17 1.79 8.00
C VAL A 112 28.61 1.47 7.63
N SER A 113 29.49 2.47 7.76
CA SER A 113 30.92 2.34 7.46
C SER A 113 31.64 1.51 8.52
N SER A 114 32.75 0.88 8.14
CA SER A 114 33.57 0.09 9.08
C SER A 114 34.25 0.98 10.13
N ASP A 115 34.50 2.24 9.80
CA ASP A 115 35.15 3.20 10.72
C ASP A 115 34.23 3.57 11.88
N GLU A 116 32.93 3.69 11.64
CA GLU A 116 31.92 4.04 12.64
C GLU A 116 31.74 2.93 13.69
N ILE A 117 31.97 1.68 13.29
CA ILE A 117 31.84 0.52 14.17
C ILE A 117 33.15 0.12 14.87
N ALA A 118 34.26 0.81 14.59
CA ALA A 118 35.57 0.50 15.19
C ALA A 118 35.54 0.36 16.73
N PRO A 119 34.81 1.21 17.49
CA PRO A 119 34.69 1.06 18.94
C PRO A 119 33.99 -0.25 19.37
N PHE A 120 33.03 -0.74 18.58
CA PHE A 120 32.33 -2.00 18.88
C PHE A 120 33.22 -3.20 18.55
N ILE A 121 33.96 -3.13 17.45
CA ILE A 121 34.90 -4.18 17.04
C ILE A 121 36.03 -4.32 18.07
N SER A 122 36.57 -3.22 18.59
CA SER A 122 37.59 -3.27 19.65
C SER A 122 37.09 -3.92 20.94
N ASN A 123 35.78 -3.88 21.18
CA ASN A 123 35.12 -4.55 22.31
C ASN A 123 34.73 -6.02 22.02
N GLY A 124 35.20 -6.59 20.90
CA GLY A 124 34.96 -7.99 20.54
C GLY A 124 33.58 -8.29 19.96
N ILE A 125 32.80 -7.27 19.58
CA ILE A 125 31.46 -7.44 19.02
C ILE A 125 31.58 -7.82 17.53
N PRO A 126 30.86 -8.85 17.05
CA PRO A 126 30.83 -9.20 15.63
C PRO A 126 30.36 -8.04 14.74
N PRO A 127 30.89 -7.86 13.52
CA PRO A 127 30.59 -6.71 12.66
C PRO A 127 29.10 -6.49 12.37
N LEU A 128 28.34 -7.56 12.13
CA LEU A 128 26.91 -7.45 11.83
C LEU A 128 26.12 -6.93 13.04
N GLN A 129 26.46 -7.42 14.24
CA GLN A 129 25.84 -7.00 15.49
C GLN A 129 26.23 -5.56 15.84
N ALA A 130 27.50 -5.20 15.62
CA ALA A 130 28.00 -3.84 15.80
C ALA A 130 27.24 -2.82 14.95
N LYS A 131 27.00 -3.14 13.66
CA LYS A 131 26.23 -2.28 12.75
C LYS A 131 24.78 -2.10 13.20
N ALA A 132 24.12 -3.18 13.62
CA ALA A 132 22.76 -3.10 14.13
C ALA A 132 22.67 -2.26 15.43
N TYR A 133 23.64 -2.43 16.33
CA TYR A 133 23.73 -1.62 17.55
C TYR A 133 24.03 -0.16 17.27
N PHE A 134 24.90 0.14 16.31
CA PHE A 134 25.19 1.50 15.91
C PHE A 134 23.92 2.24 15.45
N VAL A 135 23.14 1.63 14.54
CA VAL A 135 21.88 2.23 14.06
C VAL A 135 20.87 2.43 15.19
N LEU A 136 20.74 1.45 16.09
CA LEU A 136 19.83 1.55 17.23
C LEU A 136 20.24 2.67 18.19
N LEU A 137 21.53 2.76 18.53
CA LEU A 137 22.07 3.80 19.40
C LEU A 137 21.87 5.18 18.80
N GLN A 138 22.08 5.29 17.49
CA GLN A 138 21.92 6.54 16.79
C GLN A 138 20.45 7.03 16.82
N TRP A 139 19.49 6.10 16.68
CA TRP A 139 18.07 6.40 16.87
C TRP A 139 17.76 6.82 18.32
N LEU A 140 18.29 6.12 19.32
CA LEU A 140 18.12 6.49 20.74
C LEU A 140 18.70 7.87 21.05
N ASN A 141 19.89 8.18 20.54
CA ASN A 141 20.54 9.49 20.69
C ASN A 141 19.70 10.60 20.07
N TRP A 142 19.08 10.35 18.93
CA TRP A 142 18.17 11.32 18.31
C TRP A 142 16.90 11.54 19.14
N VAL A 143 16.30 10.48 19.70
CA VAL A 143 15.15 10.61 20.61
C VAL A 143 15.52 11.43 21.84
N GLU A 144 16.66 11.16 22.47
CA GLU A 144 17.16 11.95 23.59
C GLU A 144 17.38 13.41 23.20
N SER A 145 17.99 13.64 22.03
CA SER A 145 18.22 14.99 21.49
C SER A 145 16.90 15.75 21.27
N ALA A 146 15.86 15.07 20.78
CA ALA A 146 14.53 15.64 20.55
C ALA A 146 13.83 16.01 21.87
N VAL A 147 13.93 15.15 22.90
CA VAL A 147 13.39 15.44 24.24
C VAL A 147 14.10 16.63 24.88
N ASN A 148 15.42 16.73 24.68
CA ASN A 148 16.25 17.82 25.19
C ASN A 148 16.20 19.09 24.33
N GLN A 149 15.38 19.12 23.27
CA GLN A 149 15.23 20.24 22.32
C GLN A 149 16.55 20.67 21.67
N THR A 150 17.49 19.73 21.54
CA THR A 150 18.77 19.94 20.85
C THR A 150 18.64 19.52 19.39
N ALA A 151 19.10 20.36 18.47
CA ALA A 151 19.12 20.03 17.06
C ALA A 151 20.16 18.93 16.79
N ASN A 152 19.71 17.80 16.25
CA ASN A 152 20.57 16.71 15.83
C ASN A 152 20.21 16.31 14.39
N ALA A 153 21.08 16.70 13.45
CA ALA A 153 20.92 16.43 12.03
C ALA A 153 21.72 15.17 11.68
N ASP A 154 21.10 14.02 11.87
CA ASP A 154 21.71 12.74 11.59
C ASP A 154 21.04 12.04 10.40
N ASN A 155 21.89 11.71 9.43
CA ASN A 155 21.51 11.06 8.19
C ASN A 155 20.97 9.65 8.42
N TYR A 156 21.49 8.90 9.39
CA TYR A 156 21.03 7.52 9.64
C TYR A 156 19.58 7.50 10.14
N VAL A 157 19.24 8.38 11.07
CA VAL A 157 17.87 8.51 11.56
C VAL A 157 16.94 9.01 10.47
N PHE A 158 17.36 10.01 9.67
CA PHE A 158 16.56 10.45 8.53
C PHE A 158 16.27 9.30 7.54
N ILE A 159 17.30 8.54 7.15
CA ILE A 159 17.15 7.37 6.28
C ILE A 159 16.19 6.35 6.87
N PHE A 160 16.31 6.06 8.18
CA PHE A 160 15.43 5.13 8.88
C PHE A 160 13.98 5.57 8.83
N GLU A 161 13.68 6.84 9.13
CA GLU A 161 12.32 7.39 9.13
C GLU A 161 11.70 7.37 7.73
N ILE A 162 12.45 7.73 6.69
CA ILE A 162 11.98 7.67 5.29
C ILE A 162 11.76 6.22 4.84
N ALA A 163 12.65 5.29 5.23
CA ALA A 163 12.48 3.86 4.95
C ALA A 163 11.25 3.29 5.68
N PHE A 164 11.03 3.69 6.93
CA PHE A 164 9.86 3.28 7.70
C PHE A 164 8.56 3.79 7.09
N LEU A 165 8.54 5.06 6.67
CA LEU A 165 7.42 5.68 5.96
C LEU A 165 7.13 4.96 4.64
N ILE A 166 8.15 4.67 3.82
CA ILE A 166 7.91 4.02 2.52
C ILE A 166 7.47 2.57 2.66
N TRP A 167 7.99 1.87 3.69
CA TRP A 167 7.53 0.53 4.04
C TRP A 167 6.03 0.53 4.33
N TRP A 168 5.58 1.43 5.21
CA TRP A 168 4.17 1.52 5.59
C TRP A 168 3.27 1.97 4.45
N LEU A 169 3.69 2.95 3.66
CA LEU A 169 2.92 3.39 2.48
C LEU A 169 2.74 2.25 1.48
N THR A 170 3.81 1.53 1.17
CA THR A 170 3.78 0.43 0.22
C THR A 170 2.92 -0.72 0.76
N PHE A 171 3.16 -1.14 2.01
CA PHE A 171 2.41 -2.21 2.65
C PHE A 171 0.90 -1.88 2.71
N LEU A 172 0.53 -0.71 3.25
CA LEU A 172 -0.87 -0.31 3.39
C LEU A 172 -1.53 -0.08 2.04
N GLY A 173 -0.79 0.43 1.06
CA GLY A 173 -1.28 0.62 -0.30
C GLY A 173 -1.63 -0.68 -1.00
N VAL A 174 -0.70 -1.63 -0.99
CA VAL A 174 -0.91 -2.99 -1.52
C VAL A 174 -2.06 -3.66 -0.79
N TRP A 175 -2.08 -3.57 0.54
CA TRP A 175 -3.15 -4.13 1.35
C TRP A 175 -4.52 -3.49 1.07
N ALA A 176 -4.58 -2.17 0.89
CA ALA A 176 -5.82 -1.46 0.56
C ALA A 176 -6.38 -1.86 -0.81
N VAL A 177 -5.51 -1.98 -1.82
CA VAL A 177 -5.90 -2.33 -3.19
C VAL A 177 -6.33 -3.78 -3.27
N PHE A 178 -5.48 -4.73 -2.87
CA PHE A 178 -5.75 -6.14 -3.10
C PHE A 178 -6.74 -6.74 -2.11
N ARG A 179 -6.80 -6.24 -0.88
CA ARG A 179 -7.69 -6.78 0.15
C ARG A 179 -9.05 -6.09 0.21
N TYR A 180 -9.10 -4.79 -0.03
CA TYR A 180 -10.34 -4.01 0.12
C TYR A 180 -10.82 -3.32 -1.16
N GLY A 181 -10.01 -3.31 -2.22
CA GLY A 181 -10.33 -2.64 -3.47
C GLY A 181 -10.26 -1.11 -3.45
N TYR A 182 -9.77 -0.51 -2.36
CA TYR A 182 -9.72 0.94 -2.21
C TYR A 182 -8.47 1.54 -2.85
N THR A 183 -8.49 1.70 -4.17
CA THR A 183 -7.36 2.24 -4.94
C THR A 183 -6.91 3.63 -4.47
N TRP A 184 -7.87 4.50 -4.14
CA TRP A 184 -7.57 5.86 -3.68
C TRP A 184 -6.76 5.91 -2.38
N ARG A 185 -6.91 4.91 -1.50
CA ARG A 185 -6.15 4.82 -0.23
C ARG A 185 -4.68 4.50 -0.45
N ALA A 186 -4.32 3.94 -1.61
CA ALA A 186 -2.93 3.73 -2.00
C ALA A 186 -2.34 4.98 -2.66
N ILE A 187 -3.08 5.57 -3.61
CA ILE A 187 -2.59 6.68 -4.44
C ILE A 187 -2.44 7.97 -3.63
N VAL A 188 -3.45 8.36 -2.85
CA VAL A 188 -3.48 9.70 -2.22
C VAL A 188 -2.33 9.90 -1.23
N PRO A 189 -2.07 8.99 -0.27
CA PRO A 189 -0.95 9.18 0.66
C PRO A 189 0.42 9.21 -0.04
N ALA A 190 0.62 8.35 -1.05
CA ALA A 190 1.84 8.33 -1.84
C ALA A 190 2.03 9.62 -2.65
N GLY A 191 0.95 10.14 -3.24
CA GLY A 191 0.97 11.41 -3.98
C GLY A 191 1.26 12.61 -3.08
N VAL A 192 0.69 12.65 -1.87
CA VAL A 192 1.00 13.70 -0.88
C VAL A 192 2.49 13.72 -0.55
N VAL A 193 3.09 12.55 -0.28
CA VAL A 193 4.53 12.45 -0.03
C VAL A 193 5.34 12.94 -1.21
N LEU A 194 4.94 12.61 -2.43
CA LEU A 194 5.66 13.03 -3.63
C LEU A 194 5.56 14.53 -3.90
N VAL A 195 4.40 15.14 -3.61
CA VAL A 195 4.21 16.60 -3.69
C VAL A 195 5.09 17.31 -2.65
N ILE A 196 5.08 16.83 -1.40
CA ILE A 196 5.95 17.36 -0.34
C ILE A 196 7.42 17.22 -0.75
N ASN A 197 7.81 16.04 -1.25
CA ASN A 197 9.17 15.79 -1.72
C ASN A 197 9.56 16.76 -2.83
N THR A 198 8.69 16.96 -3.83
CA THR A 198 8.94 17.89 -4.94
C THR A 198 9.12 19.34 -4.48
N TYR A 199 8.44 19.72 -3.39
CA TYR A 199 8.53 21.07 -2.85
C TYR A 199 9.81 21.31 -2.02
N TYR A 200 10.26 20.31 -1.25
CA TYR A 200 11.39 20.44 -0.33
C TYR A 200 12.71 19.85 -0.84
N ALA A 201 12.71 19.11 -1.95
CA ALA A 201 13.90 18.46 -2.46
C ALA A 201 14.98 19.48 -2.86
N PRO A 202 16.24 19.30 -2.42
CA PRO A 202 17.39 20.04 -2.92
C PRO A 202 17.55 19.96 -4.44
N GLU A 203 17.32 18.78 -5.02
CA GLU A 203 17.36 18.54 -6.45
C GLU A 203 15.96 18.44 -7.07
N SER A 204 15.83 18.81 -8.34
CA SER A 204 14.53 18.78 -9.02
C SER A 204 14.06 17.36 -9.26
N VAL A 205 12.97 16.98 -8.57
CA VAL A 205 12.32 15.67 -8.72
C VAL A 205 10.93 15.75 -9.37
N LEU A 206 10.62 16.88 -10.02
CA LEU A 206 9.32 17.15 -10.66
C LEU A 206 8.94 16.08 -11.70
N ALA A 207 9.92 15.58 -12.46
CA ALA A 207 9.69 14.53 -13.45
C ALA A 207 9.07 13.27 -12.82
N PHE A 208 9.46 12.90 -11.59
CA PHE A 208 8.88 11.76 -10.87
C PHE A 208 7.41 12.01 -10.52
N LEU A 209 7.02 13.24 -10.16
CA LEU A 209 5.64 13.60 -9.89
C LEU A 209 4.76 13.46 -11.15
N VAL A 210 5.27 13.88 -12.31
CA VAL A 210 4.56 13.72 -13.59
C VAL A 210 4.37 12.24 -13.93
N VAL A 211 5.44 11.44 -13.85
CA VAL A 211 5.37 9.99 -14.14
C VAL A 211 4.49 9.27 -13.13
N PHE A 212 4.58 9.60 -11.85
CA PHE A 212 3.69 9.08 -10.81
C PHE A 212 2.23 9.38 -11.13
N SER A 213 1.93 10.60 -11.55
CA SER A 213 0.56 11.03 -11.86
C SER A 213 0.01 10.25 -13.06
N LEU A 214 0.84 10.01 -14.08
CA LEU A 214 0.49 9.17 -15.22
C LEU A 214 0.17 7.73 -14.79
N VAL A 215 1.05 7.11 -14.01
CA VAL A 215 0.87 5.74 -13.51
C VAL A 215 -0.36 5.64 -12.60
N ALA A 216 -0.58 6.63 -11.73
CA ALA A 216 -1.73 6.71 -10.84
C ALA A 216 -3.05 6.81 -11.61
N LEU A 217 -3.12 7.63 -12.66
CA LEU A 217 -4.31 7.73 -13.51
C LEU A 217 -4.59 6.42 -14.26
N VAL A 218 -3.56 5.80 -14.85
CA VAL A 218 -3.70 4.50 -15.51
C VAL A 218 -4.16 3.42 -14.53
N LEU A 219 -3.61 3.39 -13.32
CA LEU A 219 -4.02 2.49 -12.24
C LEU A 219 -5.49 2.72 -11.85
N LEU A 220 -5.90 3.98 -11.65
CA LEU A 220 -7.27 4.35 -11.29
C LEU A 220 -8.28 3.92 -12.37
N VAL A 221 -7.95 4.14 -13.63
CA VAL A 221 -8.80 3.73 -14.76
C VAL A 221 -8.88 2.21 -14.85
N ARG A 222 -7.77 1.49 -14.63
CA ARG A 222 -7.74 0.03 -14.66
C ARG A 222 -8.58 -0.59 -13.54
N THR A 223 -8.49 -0.06 -12.33
CA THR A 223 -9.24 -0.57 -11.17
C THR A 223 -10.73 -0.26 -11.32
N ASN A 224 -11.10 0.93 -11.82
CA ASN A 224 -12.48 1.25 -12.19
C ASN A 224 -13.05 0.32 -13.28
N LEU A 225 -12.26 -0.03 -14.29
CA LEU A 225 -12.69 -0.98 -15.32
C LEU A 225 -12.92 -2.38 -14.72
N ALA A 226 -12.03 -2.85 -13.85
CA ALA A 226 -12.17 -4.15 -13.19
C ALA A 226 -13.47 -4.24 -12.38
N GLU A 227 -13.83 -3.18 -11.64
CA GLU A 227 -15.10 -3.08 -10.93
C GLU A 227 -16.33 -3.09 -11.87
N ARG A 228 -16.24 -2.45 -13.03
CA ARG A 228 -17.30 -2.48 -14.05
C ARG A 228 -17.47 -3.87 -14.67
N GLN A 229 -16.36 -4.52 -15.01
CA GLN A 229 -16.36 -5.87 -15.58
C GLN A 229 -16.99 -6.89 -14.62
N LEU A 230 -16.74 -6.75 -13.31
CA LEU A 230 -17.40 -7.59 -12.32
C LEU A 230 -18.91 -7.38 -12.31
N ARG A 231 -19.38 -6.12 -12.30
CA ARG A 231 -20.82 -5.81 -12.33
C ARG A 231 -21.51 -6.35 -13.58
N TRP A 232 -20.86 -6.24 -14.74
CA TRP A 232 -21.38 -6.81 -15.99
C TRP A 232 -21.46 -8.33 -15.94
N ARG A 233 -20.47 -9.00 -15.35
CA ARG A 233 -20.47 -10.44 -15.14
C ARG A 233 -21.57 -10.89 -14.18
N GLU A 234 -21.82 -10.15 -13.10
CA GLU A 234 -22.97 -10.39 -12.20
C GLU A 234 -24.31 -10.21 -12.94
N GLN A 235 -24.38 -9.26 -13.87
CA GLN A 235 -25.56 -8.98 -14.69
C GLN A 235 -25.66 -9.87 -15.95
N HIS A 236 -24.76 -10.84 -16.14
CA HIS A 236 -24.70 -11.71 -17.32
C HIS A 236 -24.61 -10.94 -18.66
N ILE A 237 -24.02 -9.74 -18.63
CA ILE A 237 -23.78 -8.93 -19.83
C ILE A 237 -22.46 -9.40 -20.45
N TYR A 238 -22.52 -9.85 -21.71
CA TYR A 238 -21.34 -10.24 -22.46
C TYR A 238 -20.47 -9.02 -22.79
N PHE A 239 -19.15 -9.17 -22.66
CA PHE A 239 -18.18 -8.15 -23.01
C PHE A 239 -17.05 -8.77 -23.85
N SER A 240 -16.52 -8.02 -24.81
CA SER A 240 -15.41 -8.49 -25.66
C SER A 240 -14.09 -8.55 -24.88
N PRO A 241 -13.25 -9.59 -25.06
CA PRO A 241 -11.93 -9.69 -24.45
C PRO A 241 -10.98 -8.52 -24.81
N ASP A 242 -11.09 -8.01 -26.04
CA ASP A 242 -10.23 -6.93 -26.58
C ASP A 242 -10.46 -5.57 -25.91
N ILE A 243 -11.58 -5.42 -25.19
CA ILE A 243 -11.91 -4.20 -24.44
C ILE A 243 -10.77 -3.82 -23.49
N THR A 244 -10.05 -4.78 -22.93
CA THR A 244 -8.96 -4.49 -21.98
C THR A 244 -7.80 -3.72 -22.62
N LEU A 245 -7.36 -4.12 -23.82
CA LEU A 245 -6.24 -3.47 -24.52
C LEU A 245 -6.65 -2.10 -25.07
N ASP A 246 -7.81 -2.00 -25.70
CA ASP A 246 -8.33 -0.73 -26.22
C ASP A 246 -8.56 0.28 -25.10
N PHE A 247 -9.07 -0.18 -23.96
CA PHE A 247 -9.31 0.68 -22.81
C PHE A 247 -8.01 1.10 -22.12
N MET A 248 -6.99 0.24 -22.06
CA MET A 248 -5.67 0.64 -21.55
C MET A 248 -4.99 1.67 -22.46
N ARG A 249 -5.12 1.52 -23.79
CA ARG A 249 -4.61 2.53 -24.74
C ARG A 249 -5.32 3.86 -24.56
N ASN A 250 -6.65 3.83 -24.47
CA ASN A 250 -7.44 5.03 -24.24
C ASN A 250 -7.12 5.66 -22.87
N ALA A 251 -6.98 4.87 -21.82
CA ALA A 251 -6.59 5.33 -20.49
C ALA A 251 -5.25 6.06 -20.51
N LEU A 252 -4.26 5.51 -21.23
CA LEU A 252 -2.96 6.13 -21.40
C LEU A 252 -3.10 7.48 -22.14
N ILE A 253 -3.82 7.51 -23.26
CA ILE A 253 -4.05 8.75 -24.04
C ILE A 253 -4.75 9.82 -23.18
N TYR A 254 -5.84 9.47 -22.49
CA TYR A 254 -6.55 10.38 -21.61
C TYR A 254 -5.65 10.90 -20.47
N SER A 255 -4.84 10.03 -19.87
CA SER A 255 -3.91 10.42 -18.80
C SER A 255 -2.86 11.41 -19.31
N VAL A 256 -2.31 11.17 -20.51
CA VAL A 256 -1.37 12.09 -21.16
C VAL A 256 -2.00 13.43 -21.47
N ILE A 257 -3.22 13.45 -22.01
CA ILE A 257 -3.95 14.70 -22.31
C ILE A 257 -4.21 15.50 -21.02
N VAL A 258 -4.70 14.85 -19.96
CA VAL A 258 -4.96 15.50 -18.68
C VAL A 258 -3.68 16.11 -18.11
N LEU A 259 -2.56 15.38 -18.18
CA LEU A 259 -1.27 15.89 -17.71
C LEU A 259 -0.75 17.06 -18.55
N ALA A 260 -0.94 17.01 -19.87
CA ALA A 260 -0.54 18.09 -20.77
C ALA A 260 -1.37 19.37 -20.60
N ILE A 261 -2.57 19.28 -20.00
CA ILE A 261 -3.40 20.45 -19.65
C ILE A 261 -3.07 20.95 -18.25
N ALA A 262 -2.73 20.05 -17.33
CA ALA A 262 -2.46 20.39 -15.92
C ALA A 262 -1.12 21.09 -15.70
N TRP A 263 -0.17 20.89 -16.62
CA TRP A 263 1.17 21.50 -16.64
C TRP A 263 1.29 22.47 -17.81
#